data_AF-A0A1M3D5W6-F1
#
_entry.id   AF-A0A1M3D5W6-F1
#
_cell.length_a   1.000
_cell.length_b   1.000
_cell.length_c   1.000
_cell.angle_alpha   90.00
_cell.angle_beta   90.00
_cell.angle_gamma   90.00
#
_symmetry.space_group_name_H-M   'P 1'
#
loop_
_entity.id
_entity.type
_entity.pdbx_description
1 polymer ?
#
loop_
_entity_poly.entity_id
_entity_poly.type
_entity_poly.pdbx_seq_one_letter_code
_entity_poly.pdbx_strand_id
1 'polypeptide(L)' 'MAITTCFSFKKGYRQIPVGKTKEVREAIMNALGITGRMTWYNRLNGEIEPRVSEAQKIEEIFYMYNITDIWGA' A
#
# COMPACT_ATOMS: atom_id res chain seq x y z
N MET A 1 9.25 -22.37 -10.08
CA MET A 1 8.85 -20.95 -10.04
C MET A 1 8.36 -20.65 -8.63
N ALA A 2 9.18 -20.01 -7.80
CA ALA A 2 8.69 -19.46 -6.54
C ALA A 2 7.92 -18.18 -6.92
N ILE A 3 6.60 -18.19 -6.75
CA ILE A 3 5.83 -16.96 -6.84
C ILE A 3 6.20 -16.20 -5.57
N THR A 4 7.19 -15.32 -5.65
CA THR A 4 7.56 -14.44 -4.55
C THR A 4 6.45 -13.40 -4.44
N THR A 5 5.35 -13.75 -3.76
CA THR A 5 4.21 -12.85 -3.50
C THR A 5 4.66 -11.77 -2.53
N CYS A 6 5.33 -10.74 -3.06
CA CYS A 6 5.81 -9.63 -2.25
C CYS A 6 4.60 -8.75 -1.88
N PHE A 7 4.00 -9.00 -0.72
CA PHE A 7 2.85 -8.27 -0.18
C PHE A 7 3.12 -6.80 0.17
N SER A 8 4.38 -6.39 0.04
CA SER A 8 4.79 -4.98 0.15
C SER A 8 4.13 -4.17 -0.95
N PHE A 9 3.68 -2.96 -0.63
CA PHE A 9 3.28 -1.95 -1.63
C PHE A 9 4.19 -0.72 -1.59
N LYS A 10 5.39 -0.87 -1.01
CA LYS A 10 6.41 0.18 -0.95
C LYS A 10 6.87 0.64 -2.33
N LYS A 11 6.90 -0.25 -3.31
CA LYS A 11 7.20 0.08 -4.71
C LYS A 11 6.21 1.10 -5.28
N GLY A 12 4.91 0.87 -5.14
CA GLY A 12 3.86 1.83 -5.47
C GLY A 12 3.99 3.11 -4.66
N TYR A 13 4.22 2.98 -3.35
CA TYR A 13 4.32 4.13 -2.45
C TYR A 13 5.47 5.10 -2.80
N ARG A 14 6.60 4.59 -3.30
CA ARG A 14 7.74 5.40 -3.76
C ARG A 14 7.46 6.21 -5.03
N GLN A 15 6.47 5.82 -5.82
CA GLN A 15 6.07 6.55 -7.03
C GLN A 15 5.15 7.74 -6.72
N ILE A 16 4.63 7.84 -5.50
CA ILE A 16 3.76 8.95 -5.09
C ILE A 16 4.58 10.24 -5.03
N PRO A 17 4.10 11.36 -5.59
CA PRO A 17 4.72 12.67 -5.42
C PRO A 17 4.89 13.01 -3.94
N VAL A 18 6.05 13.56 -3.54
CA VAL A 18 6.38 13.83 -2.13
C VAL A 18 5.27 14.60 -1.40
N GLY A 19 4.68 15.62 -2.04
CA GLY A 19 3.58 16.42 -1.48
C GLY A 19 2.25 15.68 -1.28
N LYS A 20 2.10 14.47 -1.85
CA LYS A 20 0.89 13.63 -1.77
C LYS A 20 1.07 12.41 -0.88
N THR A 21 2.30 12.07 -0.48
CA THR A 21 2.59 10.89 0.35
C THR A 21 1.77 10.82 1.63
N LYS A 22 1.62 11.94 2.35
CA LYS A 22 0.81 12.02 3.58
C LYS A 22 -0.66 11.72 3.31
N GLU A 23 -1.23 12.34 2.28
CA GLU A 23 -2.63 12.19 1.86
C GLU A 23 -2.92 10.73 1.50
N VAL A 24 -2.07 10.11 0.68
CA VAL A 24 -2.23 8.70 0.28
C VAL A 24 -2.11 7.75 1.45
N ARG A 25 -1.12 7.97 2.33
CA ARG A 25 -0.97 7.18 3.56
C ARG A 25 -2.24 7.25 4.41
N GLU A 26 -2.77 8.44 4.63
CA GLU A 26 -3.98 8.65 5.44
C GLU A 26 -5.22 8.03 4.77
N ALA A 27 -5.35 8.12 3.45
CA ALA A 27 -6.41 7.47 2.69
C ALA A 27 -6.36 5.93 2.84
N ILE A 28 -5.19 5.32 2.69
CA ILE A 28 -5.01 3.87 2.86
C ILE A 28 -5.29 3.48 4.30
N MET A 29 -4.75 4.22 5.27
CA MET A 29 -4.97 3.93 6.70
C MET A 29 -6.46 3.97 7.06
N ASN A 30 -7.20 4.96 6.54
CA ASN A 30 -8.64 5.06 6.72
C ASN A 30 -9.40 3.91 6.06
N ALA A 31 -9.10 3.59 4.79
CA ALA A 31 -9.77 2.51 4.04
C ALA A 31 -9.58 1.13 4.69
N LEU A 32 -8.44 0.92 5.37
CA LEU A 32 -8.11 -0.29 6.11
C LEU A 32 -8.53 -0.25 7.59
N GLY A 33 -9.03 0.89 8.09
CA GLY A 33 -9.42 1.06 9.49
C GLY A 33 -8.24 0.97 10.47
N ILE A 34 -7.03 1.34 10.04
CA ILE A 34 -5.82 1.28 10.88
C ILE A 34 -5.42 2.68 11.38
N THR A 35 -5.00 2.75 12.64
CA THR A 35 -4.54 4.01 13.27
C THR A 35 -3.07 3.95 13.72
N GLY A 36 -2.55 2.74 13.94
CA GLY A 36 -1.19 2.52 14.43
C GLY A 36 -0.12 2.72 13.36
N ARG A 37 0.93 3.48 13.69
CA ARG A 37 2.11 3.66 12.80
C ARG A 37 2.84 2.36 12.53
N MET A 38 3.01 1.51 13.55
CA MET A 38 3.66 0.21 13.40
C MET A 38 2.89 -0.68 12.41
N THR A 39 1.58 -0.77 12.60
CA THR A 39 0.66 -1.49 11.72
C THR A 39 0.74 -1.04 10.26
N TRP A 40 0.91 0.27 10.03
CA TRP A 40 1.18 0.84 8.72
C TRP A 40 2.51 0.35 8.14
N TYR A 41 3.61 0.45 8.90
CA TYR A 41 4.93 0.05 8.40
C TYR A 41 5.03 -1.44 8.08
N ASN A 42 4.45 -2.29 8.92
CA ASN A 42 4.44 -3.74 8.69
C ASN A 42 3.70 -4.08 7.39
N ARG A 43 2.56 -3.43 7.11
CA ARG A 43 1.83 -3.58 5.84
C ARG A 43 2.61 -3.01 4.65
N LEU A 44 3.14 -1.79 4.78
CA LEU A 44 3.90 -1.12 3.74
C LEU A 44 5.08 -1.97 3.26
N ASN A 45 5.80 -2.61 4.19
CA ASN A 45 6.95 -3.47 3.91
C ASN A 45 6.56 -4.94 3.64
N GLY A 46 5.27 -5.30 3.63
CA GLY A 46 4.81 -6.66 3.32
C GLY A 46 5.00 -7.70 4.41
N GLU A 47 5.22 -7.29 5.66
CA GLU A 47 5.27 -8.19 6.83
C GLU A 47 3.88 -8.75 7.20
N ILE A 48 2.82 -8.08 6.73
CA ILE A 48 1.43 -8.52 6.90
C ILE A 48 0.86 -8.76 5.51
N GLU A 49 0.46 -10.00 5.25
CA GLU A 49 -0.27 -10.37 4.03
C GLU A 49 -1.67 -9.72 4.05
N PRO A 50 -2.01 -8.88 3.05
CA PRO A 50 -3.33 -8.28 2.97
C PRO A 50 -4.36 -9.30 2.50
N ARG A 51 -5.59 -9.17 3.00
CA ARG A 51 -6.74 -9.85 2.39
C ARG A 51 -6.97 -9.31 0.98
N VAL A 52 -7.63 -10.09 0.13
CA VAL A 52 -8.02 -9.67 -1.22
C VAL A 52 -8.76 -8.33 -1.22
N SER A 53 -9.68 -8.12 -0.29
CA SER A 53 -10.42 -6.86 -0.17
C SER A 53 -9.58 -5.68 0.33
N GLU A 54 -8.53 -5.92 1.12
CA GLU A 54 -7.58 -4.88 1.50
C GLU A 54 -6.69 -4.50 0.32
N ALA A 55 -6.22 -5.50 -0.43
CA ALA A 55 -5.44 -5.30 -1.64
C ALA A 55 -6.20 -4.46 -2.67
N GLN A 56 -7.48 -4.76 -2.94
CA GLN A 56 -8.34 -3.98 -3.83
C GLN A 56 -8.45 -2.51 -3.41
N LYS A 57 -8.68 -2.24 -2.12
CA LYS A 57 -8.75 -0.86 -1.61
C LYS A 57 -7.43 -0.11 -1.77
N ILE A 58 -6.30 -0.79 -1.54
CA ILE A 58 -4.97 -0.21 -1.73
C ILE A 58 -4.79 0.14 -3.21
N GLU A 59 -5.11 -0.78 -4.11
CA GLU A 59 -5.02 -0.60 -5.56
C GLU A 59 -5.88 0.55 -6.07
N GLU A 60 -7.15 0.62 -5.67
CA GLU A 60 -8.06 1.71 -6.01
C GLU A 60 -7.47 3.08 -5.64
N ILE A 61 -6.84 3.18 -4.47
CA ILE A 61 -6.20 4.43 -4.03
C ILE A 61 -5.02 4.76 -4.93
N PHE A 62 -4.15 3.81 -5.24
CA PHE A 62 -3.01 4.05 -6.13
C PHE A 62 -3.43 4.41 -7.56
N TYR A 63 -4.49 3.81 -8.08
CA TYR A 63 -5.03 4.12 -9.41
C TYR A 63 -5.51 5.57 -9.53
N MET A 64 -6.04 6.19 -8.46
CA MET A 64 -6.38 7.62 -8.45
C MET A 64 -5.17 8.53 -8.70
N TYR A 65 -3.95 8.04 -8.48
CA TYR A 65 -2.69 8.76 -8.74
C TYR A 65 -1.96 8.25 -9.99
N ASN A 66 -2.62 7.46 -10.85
CA ASN A 66 -2.04 6.81 -12.04
C ASN A 66 -0.88 5.86 -11.73
N ILE A 67 -0.85 5.24 -10.54
CA ILE A 67 0.16 4.27 -10.15
C ILE A 67 -0.43 2.87 -10.34
N THR A 68 0.07 2.12 -11.31
CA THR A 68 -0.40 0.75 -11.61
C THR A 68 0.59 -0.34 -11.19
N ASP A 69 1.87 0.00 -11.06
CA ASP A 69 2.91 -0.92 -10.60
C ASP A 69 3.12 -0.79 -9.08
N ILE A 70 2.22 -1.42 -8.33
CA ILE A 70 2.01 -1.16 -6.89
C ILE A 70 2.83 -2.09 -6.00
N TRP A 71 2.74 -3.39 -6.25
CA TRP A 71 3.26 -4.42 -5.37
C TRP A 71 4.77 -4.64 -5.57
N GLY A 72 5.49 -4.86 -4.46
CA GLY A 72 6.95 -4.95 -4.39
C GLY A 72 7.58 -4.01 -3.36
N ALA A 73 8.88 -4.18 -3.14
CA ALA A 73 9.68 -3.42 -2.17
C ALA A 73 10.50 -2.28 -2.81
#